data_AF-A0ABD5PAN1-F1
#
_entry.id   AF-A0ABD5PAN1-F1
#
_cell.length_a   1.000
_cell.length_b   1.000
_cell.length_c   1.000
_cell.angle_alpha   90.00
_cell.angle_beta   90.00
_cell.angle_gamma   90.00
#
_symmetry.space_group_name_H-M   'P 1'
#
loop_
_entity.id
_entity.type
_entity.pdbx_description
1 polymer ?
#
loop_
_entity_poly.entity_id
_entity_poly.type
_entity_poly.pdbx_seq_one_letter_code
_entity_poly.pdbx_strand_id
1 'polypeptide(L)'
;MSDTSGNGIRRVDDTTDESGNQSVEVEFGPHHRVRIEETGDDVRFHLVSTHHGFEASASGDPPTELEELIETVRESHPELASD
;
A
#
# COMPACT_ATOMS: atom_id res chain seq x y z
N MET A 1 -4.24 -24.13 -23.69
CA MET A 1 -3.79 -22.73 -23.75
C MET A 1 -4.05 -22.16 -22.37
N SER A 2 -3.01 -21.94 -21.58
CA SER A 2 -3.17 -21.43 -20.22
C SER A 2 -3.42 -19.93 -20.30
N ASP A 3 -4.59 -19.51 -19.84
CA ASP A 3 -5.02 -18.12 -19.80
C ASP A 3 -4.33 -17.44 -18.61
N THR A 4 -3.19 -16.78 -18.85
CA THR A 4 -2.50 -15.95 -17.85
C THR A 4 -3.18 -14.59 -17.76
N SER A 5 -4.45 -14.55 -17.38
CA SER A 5 -5.12 -13.32 -16.96
C SER A 5 -4.61 -12.97 -15.55
N GLY A 6 -3.42 -12.38 -15.51
CA GLY A 6 -2.57 -12.29 -14.31
C GLY A 6 -3.06 -11.30 -13.26
N ASN A 7 -3.61 -11.83 -12.16
CA ASN A 7 -3.75 -11.14 -10.87
C ASN A 7 -2.39 -11.04 -10.12
N GLY A 8 -1.31 -10.85 -10.85
CA GLY A 8 0.04 -10.76 -10.30
C GLY A 8 0.52 -9.32 -10.12
N ILE A 9 1.70 -9.18 -9.52
CA ILE A 9 2.46 -7.93 -9.57
C ILE A 9 2.78 -7.63 -11.03
N ARG A 10 2.29 -6.51 -11.54
CA ARG A 10 2.52 -6.06 -12.92
C ARG A 10 3.70 -5.13 -13.02
N ARG A 11 3.89 -4.29 -12.01
CA ARG A 11 4.92 -3.25 -11.97
C ARG A 11 5.31 -2.95 -10.54
N VAL A 12 6.60 -2.67 -10.37
CA VAL A 12 7.16 -2.07 -9.17
C VAL A 12 7.99 -0.88 -9.63
N ASP A 13 7.67 0.30 -9.13
CA ASP A 13 8.41 1.52 -9.39
C ASP A 13 8.98 2.05 -8.09
N ASP A 14 10.28 2.30 -8.08
CA ASP A 14 10.99 2.99 -7.01
C ASP A 14 11.43 4.34 -7.56
N THR A 15 11.06 5.41 -6.87
CA THR A 15 11.37 6.79 -7.27
C THR A 15 11.93 7.55 -6.09
N THR A 16 13.01 8.29 -6.32
CA THR A 16 13.54 9.31 -5.41
C THR A 16 13.48 10.67 -6.11
N ASP A 17 12.93 11.68 -5.47
CA ASP A 17 12.87 13.03 -6.03
C ASP A 17 14.14 13.86 -5.74
N GLU A 18 14.23 15.07 -6.32
CA GLU A 18 15.39 15.96 -6.12
C GLU A 18 15.55 16.46 -4.67
N SER A 19 14.50 16.35 -3.86
CA SER A 19 14.49 16.69 -2.43
C SER A 19 14.83 15.50 -1.54
N GLY A 20 15.03 14.32 -2.12
CA GLY A 20 15.36 13.08 -1.42
C GLY A 20 14.16 12.30 -0.90
N ASN A 21 12.93 12.71 -1.23
CA ASN A 21 11.74 11.95 -0.86
C ASN A 21 11.68 10.66 -1.68
N GLN A 22 11.31 9.56 -1.04
CA GLN A 22 11.28 8.24 -1.65
C GLN A 22 9.83 7.78 -1.82
N SER A 23 9.55 7.06 -2.90
CA SER A 23 8.29 6.34 -3.01
C SER A 23 8.44 5.03 -3.76
N VAL A 24 7.72 4.02 -3.29
CA VAL A 24 7.59 2.73 -3.93
C VAL A 24 6.14 2.52 -4.31
N GLU A 25 5.84 2.27 -5.58
CA GLU A 25 4.51 1.90 -6.06
C GLU A 25 4.53 0.48 -6.62
N VAL A 26 3.57 -0.34 -6.19
CA VAL A 26 3.35 -1.71 -6.68
C VAL A 26 1.97 -1.78 -7.31
N GLU A 27 1.90 -2.09 -8.62
CA GLU A 27 0.65 -2.30 -9.35
C GLU A 27 0.28 -3.79 -9.39
N PHE A 28 -0.95 -4.10 -8.97
CA PHE A 28 -1.56 -5.43 -9.01
C PHE A 28 -2.76 -5.43 -9.98
N GLY A 29 -2.66 -6.19 -11.07
CA GLY A 29 -3.72 -6.17 -12.08
C GLY A 29 -3.92 -4.77 -12.69
N PRO A 30 -5.02 -4.51 -13.42
CA PRO A 30 -5.26 -3.23 -14.08
C PRO A 30 -5.76 -2.10 -13.17
N HIS A 31 -6.09 -2.41 -11.91
CA HIS A 31 -6.92 -1.53 -11.08
C HIS A 31 -6.48 -1.39 -9.63
N HIS A 32 -5.52 -2.19 -9.15
CA HIS A 32 -5.09 -2.13 -7.76
C HIS A 32 -3.65 -1.68 -7.68
N ARG A 33 -3.34 -0.82 -6.71
CA ARG A 33 -1.96 -0.42 -6.43
C ARG A 33 -1.78 -0.12 -4.96
N VAL A 34 -0.56 -0.36 -4.49
CA VAL A 34 -0.09 0.07 -3.17
C VAL A 34 1.07 1.01 -3.40
N ARG A 35 1.00 2.21 -2.81
CA ARG A 35 2.09 3.18 -2.83
C ARG A 35 2.53 3.49 -1.41
N ILE A 36 3.83 3.50 -1.19
CA ILE A 36 4.47 3.92 0.05
C ILE A 36 5.26 5.18 -0.28
N GLU A 37 5.05 6.25 0.47
CA GLU A 37 5.74 7.54 0.30
C GLU A 37 6.44 7.91 1.61
N GLU A 38 7.72 8.27 1.52
CA GLU A 38 8.51 8.82 2.61
C GLU A 38 8.87 10.27 2.29
N THR A 39 8.43 11.20 3.14
CA THR A 39 8.73 12.63 3.05
C THR A 39 9.27 13.12 4.39
N GLY A 40 10.58 13.25 4.51
CA GLY A 40 11.22 13.52 5.80
C GLY A 40 10.99 12.35 6.78
N ASP A 41 10.42 12.63 7.95
CA ASP A 41 10.07 11.60 8.95
C ASP A 41 8.64 11.04 8.76
N ASP A 42 7.91 11.51 7.74
CA ASP A 42 6.54 11.10 7.46
C ASP A 42 6.49 9.95 6.44
N VAL A 43 5.86 8.83 6.82
CA VAL A 43 5.63 7.67 5.96
C VAL A 43 4.13 7.48 5.78
N ARG A 44 3.68 7.49 4.51
CA ARG A 44 2.28 7.28 4.14
C ARG A 44 2.09 6.06 3.26
N PHE A 45 1.00 5.34 3.52
CA PHE A 45 0.56 4.20 2.74
C PHE A 45 -0.72 4.58 2.00
N HIS A 46 -0.74 4.36 0.68
CA HIS A 46 -1.91 4.54 -0.16
C HIS A 46 -2.30 3.20 -0.79
N LEU A 47 -3.49 2.71 -0.47
CA LEU A 47 -4.09 1.53 -1.10
C LEU A 47 -5.16 2.01 -2.06
N VAL A 48 -4.99 1.82 -3.36
CA VAL A 48 -5.93 2.31 -4.38
C VAL A 48 -6.57 1.14 -5.11
N SER A 49 -7.90 1.22 -5.26
CA SER A 49 -8.71 0.34 -6.11
C SER A 49 -9.56 1.17 -7.07
N THR A 50 -9.27 1.08 -8.36
CA THR A 50 -9.92 1.83 -9.45
C THR A 50 -9.84 3.36 -9.24
N HIS A 51 -10.92 3.96 -8.72
CA HIS A 51 -11.09 5.41 -8.50
C HIS A 51 -11.14 5.78 -7.02
N HIS A 52 -11.17 4.80 -6.13
CA HIS A 52 -11.19 5.01 -4.69
C HIS A 52 -9.92 4.46 -4.08
N GLY A 53 -9.46 5.12 -3.03
CA GLY A 53 -8.31 4.66 -2.27
C GLY A 53 -8.52 4.92 -0.81
N PHE A 54 -7.66 4.28 -0.03
CA PHE A 54 -7.49 4.50 1.37
C PHE A 54 -6.05 4.99 1.60
N GLU A 55 -5.88 5.88 2.56
CA GLU A 55 -4.59 6.41 2.96
C GLU A 55 -4.46 6.29 4.48
N ALA A 56 -3.29 5.85 4.95
CA ALA A 56 -2.93 5.86 6.37
C ALA A 56 -1.49 6.32 6.58
N SER A 57 -1.30 7.10 7.64
CA SER A 57 0.02 7.41 8.18
C SER A 57 0.58 6.24 8.99
N ALA A 58 1.86 5.93 8.77
CA ALA A 58 2.68 5.07 9.63
C ALA A 58 3.60 5.89 10.55
N SER A 59 3.50 7.22 10.52
CA SER A 59 4.27 8.12 11.38
C SER A 59 3.51 8.53 12.62
N GLY A 60 4.24 8.77 13.71
CA GLY A 60 3.72 9.18 15.01
C GLY A 60 3.98 8.15 16.11
N ASP A 61 3.35 8.36 17.27
CA ASP A 61 3.34 7.41 18.37
C ASP A 61 2.31 6.30 18.09
N PRO A 62 2.59 5.03 18.45
CA PRO A 62 1.66 3.94 18.28
C PRO A 62 0.43 4.05 19.23
N PRO A 63 -0.75 3.55 18.82
CA PRO A 63 -1.01 2.95 17.52
C PRO A 63 -1.12 4.03 16.42
N THR A 64 -0.41 3.82 15.32
CA THR A 64 -0.49 4.66 14.12
C THR A 64 -1.78 4.38 13.36
N GLU A 65 -2.21 5.29 12.47
CA GLU A 65 -3.40 5.08 11.64
C GLU A 65 -3.32 3.77 10.82
N LEU A 66 -2.10 3.40 10.39
CA LEU A 66 -1.87 2.14 9.69
C LEU A 66 -2.08 0.93 10.61
N GLU A 67 -1.61 0.99 11.86
CA GLU A 67 -1.78 -0.10 12.82
C GLU A 67 -3.25 -0.30 13.17
N GLU A 68 -4.00 0.78 13.40
CA GLU A 68 -5.44 0.72 13.65
C GLU A 68 -6.20 0.10 12.46
N LEU A 69 -5.81 0.44 11.23
CA LEU A 69 -6.36 -0.17 10.03
C LEU A 69 -6.06 -1.68 9.98
N ILE A 70 -4.80 -2.06 10.20
CA ILE A 70 -4.38 -3.47 10.16
C ILE A 70 -5.14 -4.27 11.21
N GLU A 71 -5.29 -3.74 12.43
CA GLU A 71 -6.05 -4.38 13.50
C GLU A 71 -7.53 -4.54 13.11
N THR A 72 -8.15 -3.48 12.58
CA THR A 72 -9.55 -3.52 12.11
C THR A 72 -9.77 -4.59 11.04
N VAL A 73 -8.85 -4.71 10.07
CA VAL A 73 -8.93 -5.73 9.01
C VAL A 73 -8.74 -7.13 9.60
N ARG A 74 -7.79 -7.31 10.52
CA ARG A 74 -7.55 -8.60 11.19
C ARG A 74 -8.76 -9.07 11.99
N GLU A 75 -9.40 -8.16 12.71
CA GLU A 75 -10.60 -8.47 13.50
C GLU A 75 -11.82 -8.77 12.63
N SER A 76 -12.00 -8.02 11.53
CA SER A 76 -13.18 -8.14 10.66
C SER A 76 -13.07 -9.27 9.65
N HIS A 77 -11.85 -9.59 9.20
CA HIS A 77 -11.54 -10.53 8.12
C HIS A 77 -10.32 -11.40 8.46
N PRO A 78 -10.37 -12.21 9.53
CA PRO A 78 -9.22 -12.99 9.99
C PRO A 78 -8.71 -13.98 8.94
N GLU A 79 -9.56 -14.43 8.02
CA GLU A 79 -9.18 -15.32 6.92
C GLU A 79 -8.25 -14.68 5.88
N LEU A 80 -8.17 -13.35 5.85
CA LEU A 80 -7.31 -12.59 4.95
C LEU A 80 -5.98 -12.21 5.60
N ALA A 81 -5.83 -12.41 6.91
CA ALA A 81 -4.61 -12.09 7.64
C ALA A 81 -3.55 -13.19 7.47
N SER A 82 -2.27 -12.78 7.44
CA SER A 82 -1.11 -13.68 7.51
C SER A 82 -0.04 -13.01 8.36
N ASP A 83 0.69 -13.82 9.14
CA ASP A 83 1.79 -13.43 10.03
C ASP A 83 3.14 -13.92 9.49
#